data_AF-A0A640XPZ7-F1
#
_entry.id   AF-A0A640XPZ7-F1
#
_cell.length_a   1.000
_cell.length_b   1.000
_cell.length_c   1.000
_cell.angle_alpha   90.00
_cell.angle_beta   90.00
_cell.angle_gamma   90.00
#
_symmetry.space_group_name_H-M   'P 1'
#
loop_
_entity.id
_entity.type
_entity.pdbx_description
1 polymer ?
#
loop_
_entity_poly.entity_id
_entity_poly.type
_entity_poly.pdbx_seq_one_letter_code
_entity_poly.pdbx_strand_id
1 'polypeptide(L)' 'MVIKFSRHAKRRAKLYKIPESKILKILEEKELTQGTREIIENVEGFKYPLKIVVAVKEDTMTIITNYPLKKGRKG' A
#
# COMPACT_ATOMS: atom_id res chain seq x y z
N MET A 1 -2.90 2.93 -17.24
CA MET A 1 -2.81 2.04 -16.06
C MET A 1 -3.97 2.31 -15.10
N VAL A 2 -4.77 1.30 -14.77
CA VAL A 2 -5.92 1.39 -13.85
C VAL A 2 -5.51 0.90 -12.47
N ILE A 3 -5.74 1.71 -11.43
CA ILE A 3 -5.45 1.33 -10.04
C ILE A 3 -6.74 0.85 -9.36
N LYS A 4 -6.69 -0.33 -8.73
CA LYS A 4 -7.82 -0.93 -8.01
C LYS A 4 -7.42 -1.26 -6.58
N PHE A 5 -8.23 -0.85 -5.62
CA PHE A 5 -8.09 -1.30 -4.24
C PHE A 5 -8.86 -2.60 -4.02
N SER A 6 -8.17 -3.64 -3.56
CA SER A 6 -8.85 -4.86 -3.11
C SER A 6 -9.77 -4.56 -1.91
N ARG A 7 -10.76 -5.43 -1.67
CA ARG A 7 -11.59 -5.35 -0.45
C ARG A 7 -10.73 -5.30 0.82
N HIS A 8 -9.66 -6.10 0.85
CA HIS A 8 -8.76 -6.15 2.00
C HIS A 8 -8.00 -4.83 2.17
N ALA A 9 -7.47 -4.26 1.08
CA ALA A 9 -6.80 -2.96 1.09
C ALA A 9 -7.72 -1.84 1.58
N LYS A 10 -8.96 -1.77 1.10
CA LYS A 10 -9.96 -0.78 1.56
C LYS A 10 -10.24 -0.90 3.06
N ARG A 11 -10.43 -2.14 3.53
CA ARG A 11 -10.68 -2.41 4.95
C ARG A 11 -9.51 -1.97 5.83
N ARG A 12 -8.27 -2.25 5.42
CA ARG A 12 -7.07 -1.89 6.19
C ARG A 12 -6.82 -0.39 6.17
N ALA A 13 -7.03 0.27 5.04
CA ALA A 13 -6.94 1.72 4.91
C ALA A 13 -7.89 2.40 5.90
N LYS A 14 -9.16 1.96 5.97
CA LYS A 14 -10.13 2.44 6.96
C LYS A 14 -9.69 2.17 8.40
N LEU A 15 -9.20 0.96 8.70
CA LEU A 15 -8.79 0.57 10.05
C LEU A 15 -7.67 1.46 10.60
N TYR A 16 -6.67 1.78 9.77
CA TYR A 16 -5.52 2.61 10.19
C TYR A 16 -5.65 4.07 9.80
N LYS A 17 -6.82 4.49 9.30
CA LYS A 17 -7.06 5.85 8.84
C LYS A 17 -6.01 6.31 7.81
N ILE A 18 -5.63 5.41 6.89
CA ILE A 18 -4.74 5.70 5.78
C ILE A 18 -5.60 6.25 4.64
N PRO A 19 -5.45 7.52 4.23
CA PRO A 19 -6.16 8.06 3.08
C PRO A 19 -5.73 7.33 1.80
N GLU A 20 -6.67 6.95 0.94
CA GLU A 20 -6.36 6.33 -0.35
C GLU A 20 -5.46 7.25 -1.20
N SER A 21 -5.65 8.56 -1.13
CA SER A 21 -4.80 9.56 -1.79
C SER A 21 -3.33 9.50 -1.38
N LYS A 22 -3.02 9.20 -0.11
CA LYS A 22 -1.62 9.01 0.32
C LYS A 22 -1.00 7.76 -0.33
N ILE A 23 -1.77 6.68 -0.45
CA ILE A 23 -1.31 5.45 -1.10
C ILE A 23 -1.06 5.71 -2.59
N LEU A 24 -1.96 6.42 -3.27
CA LEU A 24 -1.81 6.77 -4.68
C LEU A 24 -0.56 7.62 -4.92
N LYS A 25 -0.33 8.67 -4.11
CA LYS A 25 0.87 9.50 -4.21
C LYS A 25 2.17 8.69 -4.06
N ILE A 26 2.21 7.77 -3.10
CA ILE A 26 3.37 6.88 -2.92
C ILE A 26 3.61 6.01 -4.15
N LEU A 27 2.54 5.56 -4.82
CA LEU A 27 2.64 4.69 -5.99
C LEU A 27 3.02 5.46 -7.26
N GLU A 28 2.60 6.73 -7.40
CA GLU A 28 2.99 7.61 -8.51
C GLU A 28 4.50 7.88 -8.55
N GLU A 29 5.14 7.92 -7.39
CA GLU A 29 6.59 8.12 -7.25
C GLU A 29 7.42 6.85 -7.49
N LYS A 30 6.79 5.72 -7.83
CA LYS A 30 7.46 4.42 -8.01
C LYS A 30 7.31 3.87 -9.42
N GLU A 31 8.44 3.45 -9.99
CA GLU A 31 8.46 2.65 -11.22
C GLU A 31 8.14 1.18 -10.89
N LEU A 32 6.89 0.78 -11.14
CA LEU A 32 6.38 -0.56 -10.87
C LEU A 32 6.27 -1.38 -12.15
N THR A 33 6.99 -2.49 -12.21
CA THR A 33 6.89 -3.47 -13.30
C THR A 33 5.82 -4.52 -13.00
N GLN A 34 5.54 -5.38 -13.98
CA GLN A 34 4.72 -6.59 -13.81
C GLN A 34 5.10 -7.40 -12.57
N GLY A 35 4.10 -8.04 -11.96
CA GLY A 35 4.25 -8.94 -10.82
C GLY A 35 3.80 -8.32 -9.48
N THR A 36 4.03 -9.06 -8.41
CA THR A 36 3.73 -8.62 -7.04
C THR A 36 4.94 -7.91 -6.45
N ARG A 37 4.75 -6.72 -5.89
CA ARG A 37 5.79 -5.93 -5.23
C ARG A 37 5.34 -5.45 -3.86
N GLU A 38 6.30 -5.39 -2.94
CA GLU A 38 6.12 -4.77 -1.64
C GLU A 38 6.85 -3.43 -1.62
N ILE A 39 6.16 -2.41 -1.12
CA ILE A 39 6.70 -1.06 -0.94
C ILE A 39 6.63 -0.76 0.56
N ILE A 40 7.71 -0.27 1.12
CA ILE A 40 7.79 0.19 2.51
C ILE A 40 8.23 1.64 2.48
N GLU A 41 7.38 2.54 2.98
CA GLU A 41 7.67 3.97 2.95
C GLU A 41 7.42 4.66 4.28
N ASN A 42 8.30 5.60 4.61
CA ASN A 42 8.12 6.49 5.75
C ASN A 42 7.17 7.61 5.33
N VAL A 43 6.00 7.68 5.97
CA VAL A 43 4.95 8.63 5.61
C VAL A 43 4.71 9.55 6.79
N GLU A 44 4.85 10.84 6.58
CA GLU A 44 4.56 11.86 7.58
C GLU A 44 3.14 11.67 8.16
N GLY A 45 3.01 11.81 9.48
CA GLY A 45 1.76 11.56 10.21
C GLY A 45 1.55 10.10 10.62
N PHE A 46 2.44 9.17 10.21
CA PHE A 46 2.43 7.80 10.69
C PHE A 46 3.65 7.52 11.57
N LYS A 47 3.42 6.90 12.74
CA LYS A 47 4.49 6.50 13.66
C LYS A 47 5.41 5.41 13.11
N TYR A 48 4.91 4.62 12.16
CA TYR A 48 5.63 3.49 11.58
C TYR A 48 5.57 3.58 10.05
N PRO A 49 6.57 3.02 9.34
CA PRO A 49 6.52 2.95 7.88
C PRO A 49 5.25 2.24 7.41
N LEU A 50 4.66 2.72 6.32
CA LEU A 50 3.55 2.02 5.67
C LEU A 50 4.10 0.93 4.76
N LYS A 51 3.64 -0.31 4.94
CA LYS A 51 3.80 -1.38 3.96
C LYS A 51 2.60 -1.39 3.03
N ILE A 52 2.85 -1.37 1.73
CA ILE A 52 1.86 -1.47 0.66
C ILE A 52 2.27 -2.65 -0.23
N VAL A 53 1.34 -3.56 -0.50
CA VAL A 53 1.57 -4.68 -1.43
C VAL A 53 0.69 -4.47 -2.65
N VAL A 54 1.30 -4.50 -3.83
CA VAL A 54 0.62 -4.31 -5.11
C VAL A 54 0.91 -5.48 -6.03
N ALA A 55 -0.06 -5.83 -6.86
CA ALA A 55 0.12 -6.73 -8.00
C ALA A 55 -0.18 -5.98 -9.29
N VAL A 56 0.82 -5.88 -10.16
CA VAL A 56 0.70 -5.30 -11.49
C VAL A 56 0.52 -6.43 -12.50
N LYS A 57 -0.61 -6.45 -13.19
CA LYS A 57 -0.89 -7.36 -14.30
C LYS A 57 -1.38 -6.56 -15.49
N GLU A 58 -0.66 -6.64 -16.61
CA GLU A 58 -0.91 -5.84 -17.82
C GLU A 58 -1.08 -4.36 -17.44
N ASP A 59 -2.23 -3.75 -17.74
CA ASP A 59 -2.55 -2.36 -17.43
C ASP A 59 -3.24 -2.14 -16.08
N THR A 60 -3.38 -3.16 -15.25
CA THR A 60 -4.07 -3.07 -13.96
C THR A 60 -3.10 -3.26 -12.80
N MET A 61 -3.07 -2.28 -11.88
CA MET A 61 -2.43 -2.44 -10.57
C MET A 61 -3.49 -2.65 -9.49
N THR A 62 -3.42 -3.78 -8.83
CA THR A 62 -4.27 -4.09 -7.68
C THR A 62 -3.50 -3.91 -6.39
N ILE A 63 -3.96 -3.00 -5.54
CA ILE A 63 -3.44 -2.85 -4.17
C ILE A 63 -4.06 -3.97 -3.34
N ILE A 64 -3.21 -4.93 -2.93
CA ILE A 64 -3.60 -6.12 -2.19
C ILE A 64 -3.83 -5.78 -0.72
N THR A 65 -2.88 -5.08 -0.09
CA THR A 65 -2.97 -4.65 1.31
C THR A 65 -2.15 -3.38 1.55
N ASN A 66 -2.50 -2.66 2.62
CA ASN A 66 -1.74 -1.53 3.13
C ASN A 66 -1.85 -1.51 4.66
N TYR A 67 -0.76 -1.25 5.38
CA TYR A 67 -0.78 -1.11 6.84
C TYR A 67 0.53 -0.55 7.39
N PRO A 68 0.52 0.12 8.57
CA PRO A 68 1.75 0.50 9.25
C PRO A 68 2.50 -0.73 9.79
N LEU A 69 3.80 -0.84 9.52
CA LEU A 69 4.71 -1.83 10.09
C LEU A 69 4.96 -1.53 11.56
N LYS A 70 3.98 -1.83 12.41
CA LYS A 70 4.22 -1.86 13.86
C LYS A 70 5.36 -2.86 14.11
N LYS A 71 6.31 -2.54 15.01
CA LYS A 71 7.24 -3.56 15.53
C LYS A 71 6.39 -4.77 15.91
N GLY A 72 6.61 -5.90 15.25
CA GLY A 72 5.98 -7.15 15.62
C GLY A 72 6.16 -7.32 17.12
N ARG A 73 5.11 -7.72 17.83
CA ARG A 73 5.30 -8.28 19.17
C ARG A 73 6.37 -9.37 18.97
N LYS A 74 7.50 -9.31 19.68
CA LYS A 74 8.29 -10.51 19.91
C LYS A 74 7.28 -11.48 20.53
N GLY A 75 6.82 -12.44 19.72
CA GLY A 75 6.09 -13.59 20.22
C GLY A 75 7.00 -14.38 21.13
#